data_AF-A0A7Z9GWT4-F1
#
_entry.id   AF-A0A7Z9GWT4-F1
#
_cell.length_a   1.000
_cell.length_b   1.000
_cell.length_c   1.000
_cell.angle_alpha   90.00
_cell.angle_beta   90.00
_cell.angle_gamma   90.00
#
_symmetry.space_group_name_H-M   'P 1'
#
loop_
_entity.id
_entity.type
_entity.pdbx_description
1 polymer ?
#
loop_
_entity_poly.entity_id
_entity_poly.type
_entity_poly.pdbx_seq_one_letter_code
_entity_poly.pdbx_strand_id
1 'polypeptide(L)'
;MIGGLAREFYQRVKKHYDRDESWSHGERSRYKAYKADADAMFYFEPHVAEKVFNQLVTENGVDVVRGERLDLDAGVLVKGRRIAALRMESGKVYKGRMFIDASYEGDLLPGAGVRYTVGREPNSLYKETLNGVQAALSLNHQLRDGIDPWKKPGDAKSGLLPGIGAKPSPDGSGDKRIQAYNFRMCLTDVPKNRVPFAQPEGYDEARYELLFRNFEAGVTANVDHLTTTCSPWPRVSACGSACRLDNMVSHKQIREAGNDK
;
A
#
# COMPACT_ATOMS: atom_id res chain seq x y z
N MET A 1 6.71 -22.78 -6.58
CA MET A 1 6.44 -23.58 -5.36
C MET A 1 6.90 -22.77 -4.17
N ILE A 2 6.04 -22.52 -3.17
CA ILE A 2 6.39 -21.78 -1.95
C ILE A 2 6.81 -22.80 -0.88
N GLY A 3 7.98 -22.61 -0.26
CA GLY A 3 8.59 -23.51 0.73
C GLY A 3 9.16 -22.76 1.93
N GLY A 4 9.84 -23.47 2.83
CA GLY A 4 10.49 -22.91 4.02
C GLY A 4 9.53 -22.15 4.96
N LEU A 5 10.04 -21.12 5.65
CA LEU A 5 9.28 -20.27 6.57
C LEU A 5 8.04 -19.64 5.91
N ALA A 6 8.11 -19.33 4.60
CA ALA A 6 6.98 -18.79 3.88
C ALA A 6 5.83 -19.81 3.79
N ARG A 7 6.11 -21.08 3.48
CA ARG A 7 5.06 -22.13 3.49
C ARG A 7 4.54 -22.37 4.89
N GLU A 8 5.42 -22.40 5.88
CA GLU A 8 5.05 -22.58 7.28
C GLU A 8 4.06 -21.49 7.75
N PHE A 9 4.30 -20.23 7.38
CA PHE A 9 3.35 -19.14 7.64
C PHE A 9 1.96 -19.46 7.07
N TYR A 10 1.86 -19.88 5.80
CA TYR A 10 0.57 -20.20 5.17
C TYR A 10 -0.09 -21.47 5.74
N GLN A 11 0.70 -22.42 6.24
CA GLN A 11 0.20 -23.59 6.96
C GLN A 11 -0.36 -23.20 8.34
N ARG A 12 0.28 -22.26 9.04
CA ARG A 12 -0.24 -21.72 10.30
C ARG A 12 -1.52 -20.91 10.09
N VAL A 13 -1.61 -20.16 8.99
CA VAL A 13 -2.85 -19.51 8.54
C VAL A 13 -3.94 -20.54 8.28
N LYS A 14 -3.65 -21.62 7.53
CA LYS A 14 -4.60 -22.72 7.30
C LYS A 14 -5.09 -23.32 8.62
N LYS A 15 -4.17 -23.65 9.53
CA LYS A 15 -4.50 -24.17 10.87
C LYS A 15 -5.37 -23.22 11.68
N HIS A 16 -5.22 -21.90 11.51
CA HIS A 16 -6.12 -20.94 12.11
C HIS A 16 -7.55 -21.15 11.59
N TYR A 17 -7.76 -21.10 10.28
CA TYR A 17 -9.08 -21.21 9.63
C TYR A 17 -9.66 -22.63 9.59
N ASP A 18 -8.90 -23.66 9.97
CA ASP A 18 -9.41 -25.01 10.20
C ASP A 18 -10.28 -25.12 11.46
N ARG A 19 -10.22 -24.11 12.33
CA ARG A 19 -11.00 -24.05 13.57
C ARG A 19 -12.29 -23.29 13.34
N ASP A 20 -13.42 -23.87 13.74
CA ASP A 20 -14.74 -23.28 13.53
C ASP A 20 -14.88 -21.92 14.23
N GLU A 21 -14.20 -21.73 15.36
CA GLU A 21 -14.20 -20.47 16.14
C GLU A 21 -13.52 -19.31 15.42
N SER A 22 -12.73 -19.58 14.38
CA SER A 22 -12.09 -18.53 13.57
C SER A 22 -13.06 -17.90 12.57
N TRP A 23 -14.24 -18.48 12.38
CA TRP A 23 -15.28 -18.00 11.47
C TRP A 23 -16.35 -17.23 12.25
N SER A 24 -15.97 -16.09 12.83
CA SER A 24 -16.91 -15.19 13.52
C SER A 24 -17.93 -14.55 12.57
N HIS A 25 -17.55 -14.42 11.29
CA HIS A 25 -18.40 -13.91 10.22
C HIS A 25 -18.27 -14.80 8.98
N GLY A 26 -19.42 -15.10 8.35
CA GLY A 26 -19.47 -15.98 7.20
C GLY A 26 -19.36 -17.47 7.54
N GLU A 27 -19.46 -18.31 6.52
CA GLU A 27 -19.38 -19.77 6.66
C GLU A 27 -18.15 -20.29 5.94
N ARG A 28 -17.33 -21.10 6.63
CA ARG A 28 -16.14 -21.75 6.06
C ARG A 28 -16.42 -22.46 4.73
N SER A 29 -17.56 -23.15 4.64
CA SER A 29 -17.99 -23.90 3.45
C SER A 29 -18.28 -23.01 2.24
N ARG A 30 -18.62 -21.74 2.46
CA ARG A 30 -18.93 -20.77 1.38
C ARG A 30 -17.71 -19.94 0.98
N TYR A 31 -16.63 -19.98 1.75
CA TYR A 31 -15.44 -19.19 1.47
C TYR A 31 -14.58 -19.87 0.40
N LYS A 32 -14.66 -19.39 -0.85
CA LYS A 32 -14.01 -20.00 -2.03
C LYS A 32 -12.51 -20.24 -1.88
N ALA A 33 -11.83 -19.36 -1.14
CA ALA A 33 -10.39 -19.41 -0.92
C ALA A 33 -9.98 -20.45 0.14
N TYR A 34 -10.93 -20.96 0.94
CA TYR A 34 -10.69 -22.07 1.84
C TYR A 34 -10.85 -23.40 1.09
N LYS A 35 -9.87 -24.28 1.25
CA LYS A 35 -9.85 -25.63 0.68
C LYS A 35 -9.53 -26.62 1.80
N ALA A 36 -10.46 -27.52 2.09
CA ALA A 36 -10.33 -28.43 3.23
C ALA A 36 -9.13 -29.40 3.08
N ASP A 37 -8.89 -29.83 1.84
CA ASP A 37 -7.83 -30.76 1.42
C ASP A 37 -6.47 -30.09 1.19
N ALA A 38 -6.39 -28.76 1.20
CA ALA A 38 -5.13 -28.04 1.07
C ALA A 38 -4.34 -28.02 2.40
N ASP A 39 -3.02 -28.13 2.31
CA ASP A 39 -2.14 -28.02 3.48
C ASP A 39 -1.88 -26.56 3.90
N ALA A 40 -2.13 -25.60 3.01
CA ALA A 40 -1.85 -24.17 3.23
C ALA A 40 -2.97 -23.28 2.67
N MET A 41 -3.12 -22.07 3.25
CA MET A 41 -4.12 -21.08 2.84
C MET A 41 -3.47 -19.73 2.61
N PHE A 42 -3.73 -19.12 1.44
CA PHE A 42 -3.05 -17.92 0.97
C PHE A 42 -3.85 -16.62 1.18
N TYR A 43 -5.12 -16.74 1.58
CA TYR A 43 -5.99 -15.62 1.89
C TYR A 43 -6.16 -15.57 3.41
N PHE A 44 -6.04 -14.38 3.98
CA PHE A 44 -6.10 -14.20 5.43
C PHE A 44 -6.39 -12.75 5.77
N GLU A 45 -6.92 -12.55 6.96
CA GLU A 45 -7.06 -11.21 7.53
C GLU A 45 -5.70 -10.74 8.09
N PRO A 46 -5.39 -9.43 8.02
CA PRO A 46 -4.12 -8.90 8.49
C PRO A 46 -3.82 -9.22 9.97
N HIS A 47 -4.83 -9.23 10.82
CA HIS A 47 -4.65 -9.54 12.25
C HIS A 47 -4.27 -11.02 12.48
N VAL A 48 -4.71 -11.94 11.60
CA VAL A 48 -4.29 -13.35 11.64
C VAL A 48 -2.83 -13.47 11.22
N ALA A 49 -2.41 -12.73 10.18
CA ALA A 49 -1.00 -12.68 9.78
C ALA A 49 -0.11 -12.12 10.89
N GLU A 50 -0.49 -11.00 11.51
CA GLU A 50 0.23 -10.43 12.66
C GLU A 50 0.35 -11.46 13.79
N LYS A 51 -0.73 -12.16 14.13
CA LYS A 51 -0.71 -13.22 15.15
C LYS A 51 0.30 -14.32 14.82
N VAL A 52 0.32 -14.80 13.58
CA VAL A 52 1.26 -15.84 13.13
C VAL A 52 2.71 -15.34 13.20
N PHE A 53 2.98 -14.11 12.75
CA PHE A 53 4.32 -13.53 12.86
C PHE A 53 4.76 -13.33 14.31
N ASN A 54 3.89 -12.84 15.19
CA ASN A 54 4.19 -12.67 16.61
C ASN A 54 4.47 -14.02 17.30
N GLN A 55 3.79 -15.10 16.89
CA GLN A 55 4.09 -16.46 17.34
C GLN A 55 5.48 -16.89 16.90
N LEU A 56 5.80 -16.75 15.61
CA LEU A 56 7.13 -17.09 15.09
C LEU A 56 8.25 -16.31 15.79
N VAL A 57 8.04 -15.02 16.04
CA VAL A 57 8.97 -14.16 16.80
C VAL A 57 9.19 -14.69 18.21
N THR A 58 8.10 -14.96 18.93
CA THR A 58 8.16 -15.46 20.32
C THR A 58 8.84 -16.83 20.40
N GLU A 59 8.45 -17.76 19.54
CA GLU A 59 8.98 -19.13 19.50
C GLU A 59 10.48 -19.19 19.21
N ASN A 60 10.98 -18.21 18.46
CA ASN A 60 12.40 -18.12 18.11
C ASN A 60 13.19 -17.14 19.00
N GLY A 61 12.57 -16.61 20.06
CA GLY A 61 13.23 -15.70 21.01
C GLY A 61 13.75 -14.42 20.34
N VAL A 62 13.03 -13.90 19.34
CA VAL A 62 13.43 -12.67 18.64
C VAL A 62 12.95 -11.45 19.42
N ASP A 63 13.89 -10.58 19.80
CA ASP A 63 13.57 -9.32 20.46
C ASP A 63 12.98 -8.32 19.45
N VAL A 64 11.74 -7.89 19.69
CA VAL A 64 11.07 -6.88 18.87
C VAL A 64 10.87 -5.62 19.67
N VAL A 65 11.52 -4.54 19.25
CA VAL A 65 11.35 -3.22 19.85
C VAL A 65 10.45 -2.38 18.94
N ARG A 66 9.24 -2.11 19.42
CA ARG A 66 8.25 -1.26 18.73
C ARG A 66 8.42 0.20 19.14
N GLY A 67 7.96 1.12 18.28
CA GLY A 67 8.01 2.56 18.56
C GLY A 67 9.39 3.19 18.42
N GLU A 68 10.34 2.49 17.81
CA GLU A 68 11.69 2.97 17.54
C GLU A 68 11.85 3.20 16.04
N ARG A 69 12.04 4.46 15.65
CA ARG A 69 12.30 4.86 14.26
C ARG A 69 13.78 5.21 14.10
N LEU A 70 14.33 4.90 12.93
CA LEU A 70 15.70 5.30 12.59
C LEU A 70 15.78 6.83 12.58
N ASP A 71 16.79 7.38 13.24
CA ASP A 71 17.11 8.80 13.12
C ASP A 71 17.64 9.08 11.71
N LEU A 72 16.88 9.82 10.91
CA LEU A 72 17.22 10.04 9.50
C LEU A 72 18.38 11.03 9.29
N ASP A 73 18.66 11.90 10.26
CA ASP A 73 19.71 12.91 10.13
C ASP A 73 21.10 12.33 10.40
N ALA A 74 21.22 11.49 11.45
CA ALA A 74 22.51 10.90 11.84
C ALA A 74 22.39 9.54 12.53
N GLY A 75 21.33 8.77 12.22
CA GLY A 75 21.08 7.46 12.79
C GLY A 75 22.02 6.36 12.32
N VAL A 76 22.61 6.46 11.14
CA VAL A 76 23.47 5.39 10.60
C VAL A 76 24.94 5.71 10.87
N LEU A 77 25.55 5.00 11.82
CA LEU A 77 26.95 5.19 12.17
C LEU A 77 27.84 4.28 11.32
N VAL A 78 28.50 4.83 10.32
CA VAL A 78 29.45 4.10 9.46
C VAL A 78 30.89 4.29 9.94
N LYS A 79 31.66 3.20 10.01
CA LYS A 79 33.11 3.21 10.23
C LYS A 79 33.82 2.52 9.07
N GLY A 80 34.57 3.29 8.28
CA GLY A 80 35.17 2.80 7.04
C GLY A 80 34.09 2.34 6.07
N ARG A 81 34.05 1.03 5.77
CA ARG A 81 33.04 0.41 4.88
C ARG A 81 31.99 -0.42 5.62
N ARG A 82 31.86 -0.26 6.95
CA ARG A 82 30.97 -1.07 7.78
C ARG A 82 30.02 -0.20 8.60
N ILE A 83 28.74 -0.54 8.59
CA ILE A 83 27.77 0.01 9.55
C ILE A 83 28.16 -0.51 10.94
N ALA A 84 28.46 0.40 11.86
CA ALA A 84 28.89 0.10 13.22
C ALA A 84 27.71 0.06 14.20
N ALA A 85 26.73 0.94 14.01
CA ALA A 85 25.54 1.03 14.84
C ALA A 85 24.40 1.78 14.12
N LEU A 86 23.18 1.58 14.62
CA LEU A 86 22.02 2.39 14.31
C LEU A 86 21.59 3.14 15.56
N ARG A 87 21.33 4.44 15.45
CA ARG A 87 20.70 5.28 16.47
C ARG A 87 19.25 5.56 16.06
N MET A 88 18.36 5.41 17.02
CA MET A 88 16.94 5.69 16.86
C MET A 88 16.62 7.12 17.30
N GLU A 89 15.46 7.64 16.92
CA GLU A 89 14.97 8.96 17.35
C GLU A 89 14.89 9.09 18.88
N SER A 90 14.68 7.98 19.60
CA SER A 90 14.69 7.93 21.07
C SER A 90 16.08 8.13 21.69
N GLY A 91 17.14 8.13 20.87
CA GLY A 91 18.54 8.11 21.30
C GLY A 91 19.09 6.70 21.58
N LYS A 92 18.27 5.65 21.56
CA LYS A 92 18.76 4.27 21.70
C LYS A 92 19.71 3.91 20.57
N VAL A 93 20.75 3.14 20.90
CA VAL A 93 21.79 2.73 19.95
C VAL A 93 21.91 1.21 19.90
N TYR A 94 21.78 0.67 18.69
CA TYR A 94 21.87 -0.76 18.42
C TYR A 94 23.16 -1.07 17.66
N LYS A 95 23.97 -1.97 18.20
CA LYS A 95 25.21 -2.45 17.59
C LYS A 95 24.99 -3.87 17.09
N GLY A 96 25.45 -4.15 15.88
CA GLY A 96 25.29 -5.43 15.23
C GLY A 96 26.47 -5.77 14.33
N ARG A 97 26.61 -7.05 14.00
CA ARG A 97 27.55 -7.50 12.96
C ARG A 97 26.97 -7.32 11.57
N MET A 98 25.65 -7.47 11.46
CA MET A 98 24.86 -7.36 10.23
C MET A 98 23.63 -6.49 10.51
N PHE A 99 23.22 -5.72 9.51
CA PHE A 99 22.02 -4.90 9.54
C PHE A 99 21.23 -5.21 8.26
N ILE A 100 19.93 -5.43 8.40
CA ILE A 100 19.02 -5.75 7.30
C ILE A 100 17.98 -4.64 7.25
N ASP A 101 17.90 -3.93 6.13
CA ASP A 101 16.79 -3.03 5.87
C ASP A 101 15.61 -3.82 5.30
N ALA A 102 14.57 -3.94 6.11
CA ALA A 102 13.29 -4.50 5.72
C ALA A 102 12.17 -3.45 5.84
N SER A 103 12.53 -2.16 5.79
CA SER A 103 11.59 -1.06 5.72
C SER A 103 11.02 -0.93 4.31
N TYR A 104 9.90 -0.23 4.18
CA TYR A 104 9.29 0.07 2.88
C TYR A 104 10.01 1.24 2.18
N GLU A 105 10.69 2.09 2.95
CA GLU A 105 11.27 3.37 2.49
C GLU A 105 12.75 3.22 2.12
N GLY A 106 13.47 2.29 2.75
CA GLY A 106 14.86 1.99 2.44
C GLY A 106 15.87 2.97 3.05
N ASP A 107 15.50 3.65 4.14
CA ASP A 107 16.27 4.76 4.75
C ASP A 107 17.66 4.37 5.26
N LEU A 108 17.91 3.07 5.49
CA LEU A 108 19.24 2.63 5.88
C LEU A 108 20.27 2.84 4.75
N LEU A 109 19.84 2.71 3.49
CA LEU A 109 20.71 2.82 2.32
C LEU A 109 21.37 4.21 2.19
N PRO A 110 20.62 5.33 2.14
CA PRO A 110 21.23 6.66 2.08
C PRO A 110 22.08 6.94 3.33
N GLY A 111 21.61 6.59 4.53
CA GLY A 111 22.38 6.80 5.76
C GLY A 111 23.70 6.03 5.79
N ALA A 112 23.77 4.86 5.14
CA ALA A 112 25.00 4.09 5.01
C ALA A 112 25.93 4.58 3.88
N GLY A 113 25.52 5.61 3.10
CA GLY A 113 26.25 6.08 1.93
C GLY A 113 26.24 5.11 0.75
N VAL A 114 25.28 4.17 0.72
CA VAL A 114 25.11 3.23 -0.38
C VAL A 114 24.44 3.95 -1.54
N ARG A 115 24.94 3.73 -2.77
CA ARG A 115 24.30 4.28 -3.98
C ARG A 115 23.01 3.51 -4.27
N TYR A 116 21.94 4.23 -4.60
CA TYR A 116 20.63 3.66 -4.94
C TYR A 116 20.01 4.39 -6.14
N THR A 117 19.03 3.74 -6.76
CA THR A 117 18.21 4.34 -7.82
C THR A 117 16.81 4.61 -7.27
N VAL A 118 16.23 5.76 -7.61
CA VAL A 118 14.83 6.10 -7.36
C VAL A 118 14.15 6.32 -8.71
N GLY A 119 12.92 5.85 -8.81
CA GLY A 119 12.10 5.96 -10.01
C GLY A 119 12.42 4.91 -11.06
N ARG A 120 11.95 5.16 -12.27
CA ARG A 120 12.08 4.21 -13.38
C ARG A 120 13.46 4.35 -14.02
N GLU A 121 14.11 3.22 -14.27
CA GLU A 121 15.40 3.19 -14.96
C GLU A 121 15.18 3.28 -16.48
N PRO A 122 15.94 4.10 -17.22
CA PRO A 122 15.78 4.19 -18.67
C PRO A 122 16.32 2.93 -19.36
N ASN A 123 15.70 2.52 -20.47
CA ASN A 123 16.16 1.38 -21.28
C ASN A 123 17.62 1.54 -21.71
N SER A 124 18.07 2.77 -21.94
CA SER A 124 19.44 3.07 -22.36
C SER A 124 20.51 2.72 -21.33
N LEU A 125 20.17 2.56 -20.05
CA LEU A 125 21.14 2.30 -18.99
C LEU A 125 21.67 0.86 -19.02
N TYR A 126 20.78 -0.12 -19.15
CA TYR A 126 21.13 -1.56 -19.14
C TYR A 126 20.69 -2.33 -20.38
N LYS A 127 20.10 -1.64 -21.38
CA LYS A 127 19.53 -2.24 -22.59
C LYS A 127 18.34 -3.18 -22.31
N GLU A 128 17.63 -2.95 -21.20
CA GLU A 128 16.43 -3.68 -20.83
C GLU A 128 15.20 -2.98 -21.43
N THR A 129 14.43 -3.68 -22.26
CA THR A 129 13.34 -3.07 -23.04
C THR A 129 12.04 -2.86 -22.26
N LEU A 130 11.90 -3.54 -21.11
CA LEU A 130 10.73 -3.49 -20.24
C LEU A 130 10.84 -2.44 -19.13
N ASN A 131 11.98 -1.77 -19.00
CA ASN A 131 12.18 -0.72 -18.03
C ASN A 131 11.58 0.61 -18.51
N GLY A 132 11.75 1.65 -17.71
CA GLY A 132 11.33 3.00 -18.05
C GLY A 132 9.81 3.18 -18.08
N VAL A 133 9.38 4.22 -18.78
CA VAL A 133 7.97 4.48 -19.02
C VAL A 133 7.37 3.45 -19.97
N GLN A 134 6.15 3.01 -19.67
CA GLN A 134 5.43 1.99 -20.44
C GLN A 134 3.99 2.47 -20.66
N ALA A 135 3.84 3.67 -21.22
CA ALA A 135 2.53 4.26 -21.50
C ALA A 135 1.76 3.44 -22.54
N ALA A 136 2.42 2.92 -23.58
CA ALA A 136 1.75 2.08 -24.58
C ALA A 136 1.28 0.73 -24.04
N LEU A 137 1.93 0.20 -22.99
CA LEU A 137 1.57 -1.07 -22.35
C LEU A 137 0.66 -0.90 -21.11
N SER A 138 0.27 0.34 -20.79
CA SER A 138 -0.56 0.65 -19.62
C SER A 138 -2.05 0.38 -19.89
N LEU A 139 -2.43 -0.90 -19.93
CA LEU A 139 -3.78 -1.35 -20.29
C LEU A 139 -4.78 -1.41 -19.13
N ASN A 140 -4.31 -1.28 -17.89
CA ASN A 140 -5.13 -1.49 -16.69
C ASN A 140 -5.09 -0.27 -15.79
N HIS A 141 -6.06 -0.18 -14.88
CA HIS A 141 -6.10 0.85 -13.82
C HIS A 141 -6.10 2.28 -14.35
N GLN A 142 -6.70 2.48 -15.52
CA GLN A 142 -6.91 3.80 -16.08
C GLN A 142 -8.17 4.41 -15.47
N LEU A 143 -8.16 5.74 -15.38
CA LEU A 143 -9.35 6.51 -15.09
C LEU A 143 -10.41 6.29 -16.16
N ARG A 144 -11.68 6.50 -15.83
CA ARG A 144 -12.74 6.54 -16.85
C ARG A 144 -12.46 7.64 -17.87
N ASP A 145 -12.95 7.43 -19.08
CA ASP A 145 -12.90 8.44 -20.13
C ASP A 145 -13.71 9.69 -19.71
N GLY A 146 -13.27 10.85 -20.18
CA GLY A 146 -13.97 12.12 -19.96
C GLY A 146 -13.74 12.78 -18.59
N ILE A 147 -12.84 12.26 -17.76
CA ILE A 147 -12.49 12.92 -16.50
C ILE A 147 -11.67 14.17 -16.76
N ASP A 148 -12.21 15.30 -16.30
CA ASP A 148 -11.56 16.59 -16.42
C ASP A 148 -10.33 16.69 -15.48
N PRO A 149 -9.12 17.04 -15.98
CA PRO A 149 -7.91 17.09 -15.18
C PRO A 149 -7.65 18.47 -14.54
N TRP A 150 -8.52 19.46 -14.75
CA TRP A 150 -8.33 20.84 -14.35
C TRP A 150 -8.98 21.15 -13.01
N LYS A 151 -8.40 22.10 -12.25
CA LYS A 151 -8.95 22.53 -10.96
C LYS A 151 -10.39 23.02 -11.08
N LYS A 152 -10.68 23.80 -12.13
CA LYS A 152 -12.04 24.16 -12.54
C LYS A 152 -12.41 23.35 -13.78
N PRO A 153 -13.48 22.53 -13.73
CA PRO A 153 -13.92 21.76 -14.89
C PRO A 153 -14.06 22.63 -16.15
N GLY A 154 -13.50 22.17 -17.26
CA GLY A 154 -13.52 22.82 -18.58
C GLY A 154 -12.53 23.97 -18.75
N ASP A 155 -11.85 24.44 -17.70
CA ASP A 155 -10.96 25.60 -17.75
C ASP A 155 -9.48 25.21 -17.58
N ALA A 156 -8.78 25.08 -18.71
CA ALA A 156 -7.34 24.81 -18.72
C ALA A 156 -6.50 25.89 -18.05
N LYS A 157 -7.00 27.14 -17.93
CA LYS A 157 -6.27 28.23 -17.24
C LYS A 157 -6.31 28.09 -15.73
N SER A 158 -7.20 27.25 -15.20
CA SER A 158 -7.27 26.95 -13.76
C SER A 158 -6.09 26.09 -13.27
N GLY A 159 -5.34 25.49 -14.19
CA GLY A 159 -4.23 24.60 -13.90
C GLY A 159 -4.69 23.17 -13.59
N LEU A 160 -3.75 22.23 -13.61
CA LEU A 160 -4.03 20.82 -13.36
C LEU A 160 -4.36 20.56 -11.88
N LEU A 161 -5.17 19.53 -11.64
CA LEU A 161 -5.38 18.97 -10.32
C LEU A 161 -4.06 18.44 -9.72
N PRO A 162 -3.93 18.41 -8.39
CA PRO A 162 -2.75 17.87 -7.72
C PRO A 162 -2.39 16.48 -8.25
N GLY A 163 -1.10 16.26 -8.52
CA GLY A 163 -0.56 14.97 -8.94
C GLY A 163 -0.72 14.61 -10.42
N ILE A 164 -1.41 15.44 -11.22
CA ILE A 164 -1.50 15.24 -12.67
C ILE A 164 -0.35 15.92 -13.39
N GLY A 165 0.38 15.16 -14.19
CA GLY A 165 1.37 15.67 -15.14
C GLY A 165 0.73 16.00 -16.49
N ALA A 166 1.23 17.03 -17.18
CA ALA A 166 0.67 17.46 -18.47
C ALA A 166 0.73 16.37 -19.56
N LYS A 167 1.82 15.60 -19.61
CA LYS A 167 2.01 14.46 -20.53
C LYS A 167 2.89 13.38 -19.90
N PRO A 168 2.68 12.10 -20.24
CA PRO A 168 3.63 11.05 -19.89
C PRO A 168 4.95 11.25 -20.66
N SER A 169 6.07 10.86 -20.06
CA SER A 169 7.36 10.79 -20.77
C SER A 169 7.33 9.68 -21.83
N PRO A 170 8.19 9.71 -22.87
CA PRO A 170 8.24 8.68 -23.89
C PRO A 170 8.55 7.29 -23.31
N ASP A 171 8.07 6.24 -23.96
CA ASP A 171 8.33 4.87 -23.53
C ASP A 171 9.83 4.55 -23.48
N GLY A 172 10.23 3.75 -22.49
CA GLY A 172 11.63 3.43 -22.19
C GLY A 172 12.44 4.56 -21.55
N SER A 173 11.87 5.76 -21.35
CA SER A 173 12.55 6.83 -20.61
C SER A 173 12.49 6.60 -19.11
N GLY A 174 13.54 7.03 -18.40
CA GLY A 174 13.63 6.97 -16.95
C GLY A 174 13.10 8.24 -16.28
N ASP A 175 12.94 8.20 -14.96
CA ASP A 175 12.58 9.35 -14.15
C ASP A 175 13.08 9.22 -12.70
N LYS A 176 12.64 10.16 -11.84
CA LYS A 176 12.84 10.14 -10.38
C LYS A 176 11.51 10.11 -9.62
N ARG A 177 10.46 9.54 -10.23
CA ARG A 177 9.11 9.54 -9.65
C ARG A 177 8.93 8.30 -8.78
N ILE A 178 8.30 8.46 -7.63
CA ILE A 178 7.97 7.35 -6.76
C ILE A 178 6.63 6.77 -7.19
N GLN A 179 6.52 5.44 -7.17
CA GLN A 179 5.29 4.76 -7.48
C GLN A 179 4.25 5.07 -6.40
N ALA A 180 3.04 5.47 -6.81
CA ALA A 180 1.91 5.76 -5.92
C ALA A 180 1.74 4.73 -4.80
N TYR A 181 1.50 5.14 -3.55
CA TYR A 181 1.25 4.21 -2.45
C TYR A 181 -0.23 3.94 -2.30
N ASN A 182 -0.62 2.68 -2.16
CA ASN A 182 -2.02 2.31 -1.97
C ASN A 182 -2.24 1.80 -0.56
N PHE A 183 -3.35 2.21 0.05
CA PHE A 183 -3.84 1.62 1.28
C PHE A 183 -4.80 0.48 0.95
N ARG A 184 -4.56 -0.68 1.57
CA ARG A 184 -5.53 -1.78 1.60
C ARG A 184 -6.23 -1.74 2.95
N MET A 185 -7.51 -1.40 2.93
CA MET A 185 -8.30 -1.25 4.16
C MET A 185 -9.19 -2.48 4.37
N CYS A 186 -9.25 -2.96 5.61
CA CYS A 186 -10.25 -3.93 6.05
C CYS A 186 -11.47 -3.17 6.57
N LEU A 187 -12.52 -3.11 5.75
CA LEU A 187 -13.75 -2.38 6.07
C LEU A 187 -14.90 -3.35 6.38
N THR A 188 -15.87 -2.89 7.15
CA THR A 188 -17.03 -3.69 7.56
C THR A 188 -18.33 -2.89 7.46
N ASP A 189 -19.38 -3.57 7.03
CA ASP A 189 -20.77 -3.12 7.05
C ASP A 189 -21.50 -3.53 8.35
N VAL A 190 -20.93 -4.44 9.14
CA VAL A 190 -21.49 -4.92 10.42
C VAL A 190 -21.50 -3.78 11.44
N PRO A 191 -22.67 -3.26 11.87
CA PRO A 191 -22.75 -2.04 12.68
C PRO A 191 -21.96 -2.10 13.99
N LYS A 192 -21.91 -3.27 14.63
CA LYS A 192 -21.19 -3.49 15.89
C LYS A 192 -19.66 -3.52 15.75
N ASN A 193 -19.14 -3.72 14.53
CA ASN A 193 -17.70 -3.77 14.23
C ASN A 193 -17.22 -2.49 13.51
N ARG A 194 -18.11 -1.51 13.31
CA ARG A 194 -17.76 -0.27 12.61
C ARG A 194 -17.11 0.72 13.58
N VAL A 195 -16.03 1.33 13.11
CA VAL A 195 -15.42 2.52 13.71
C VAL A 195 -15.56 3.68 12.71
N PRO A 196 -16.12 4.84 13.11
CA PRO A 196 -16.20 6.00 12.23
C PRO A 196 -14.82 6.50 11.81
N PHE A 197 -14.69 6.97 10.57
CA PHE A 197 -13.49 7.65 10.12
C PHE A 197 -13.47 9.08 10.64
N ALA A 198 -12.48 9.40 11.47
CA ALA A 198 -12.18 10.79 11.79
C ALA A 198 -11.45 11.44 10.60
N GLN A 199 -11.78 12.69 10.30
CA GLN A 199 -11.02 13.47 9.34
C GLN A 199 -9.61 13.71 9.91
N PRO A 200 -8.53 13.31 9.20
CA PRO A 200 -7.18 13.48 9.70
C PRO A 200 -6.76 14.95 9.67
N GLU A 201 -5.82 15.30 10.56
CA GLU A 201 -5.20 16.62 10.54
C GLU A 201 -4.52 16.88 9.18
N GLY A 202 -4.69 18.09 8.64
CA GLY A 202 -4.11 18.46 7.34
C GLY A 202 -4.78 17.80 6.12
N TYR A 203 -5.96 17.17 6.28
CA TYR A 203 -6.74 16.66 5.16
C TYR A 203 -7.06 17.77 4.15
N ASP A 204 -6.66 17.55 2.89
CA ASP A 204 -6.96 18.43 1.75
C ASP A 204 -7.77 17.65 0.71
N GLU A 205 -9.06 17.96 0.64
CA GLU A 205 -10.02 17.32 -0.26
C GLU A 205 -9.62 17.49 -1.74
N ALA A 206 -8.97 18.60 -2.10
CA ALA A 206 -8.59 18.87 -3.49
C ALA A 206 -7.58 17.86 -4.03
N ARG A 207 -6.85 17.14 -3.17
CA ARG A 207 -5.95 16.04 -3.55
C ARG A 207 -6.71 14.79 -4.01
N TYR A 208 -7.99 14.67 -3.66
CA TYR A 208 -8.86 13.54 -3.98
C TYR A 208 -9.93 13.88 -5.02
N GLU A 209 -9.96 15.12 -5.52
CA GLU A 209 -10.93 15.56 -6.54
C GLU A 209 -10.92 14.67 -7.80
N LEU A 210 -9.73 14.23 -8.23
CA LEU A 210 -9.60 13.31 -9.37
C LEU A 210 -10.31 11.96 -9.12
N LEU A 211 -10.24 11.47 -7.87
CA LEU A 211 -10.92 10.27 -7.45
C LEU A 211 -12.44 10.46 -7.43
N PHE A 212 -12.93 11.58 -6.90
CA PHE A 212 -14.36 11.86 -6.86
C PHE A 212 -14.96 11.95 -8.26
N ARG A 213 -14.29 12.64 -9.19
CA ARG A 213 -14.71 12.68 -10.60
C ARG A 213 -14.75 11.29 -11.24
N ASN A 214 -13.82 10.40 -10.86
CA ASN A 214 -13.81 9.02 -11.34
C ASN A 214 -15.01 8.21 -10.81
N PHE A 215 -15.43 8.44 -9.56
CA PHE A 215 -16.66 7.84 -9.04
C PHE A 215 -17.91 8.41 -9.71
N GLU A 216 -17.98 9.73 -9.91
CA GLU A 216 -19.07 10.40 -10.62
C GLU A 216 -19.19 9.91 -12.08
N ALA A 217 -18.08 9.60 -12.73
CA ALA A 217 -18.01 8.99 -14.06
C ALA A 217 -18.43 7.50 -14.09
N GLY A 218 -18.99 6.96 -13.01
CA GLY A 218 -19.56 5.62 -12.97
C GLY A 218 -18.52 4.51 -12.76
N VAL A 219 -17.38 4.80 -12.10
CA VAL A 219 -16.64 3.74 -11.42
C VAL A 219 -17.47 3.25 -10.25
N THR A 220 -18.31 2.25 -10.50
CA THR A 220 -18.98 1.49 -9.46
C THR A 220 -18.00 0.43 -8.95
N ALA A 221 -17.74 0.50 -7.66
CA ALA A 221 -16.86 -0.38 -6.93
C ALA A 221 -17.27 -1.86 -7.04
N ASN A 222 -16.85 -2.58 -8.08
CA ASN A 222 -16.58 -4.01 -7.92
C ASN A 222 -15.29 -4.14 -7.10
N VAL A 223 -15.54 -4.05 -5.81
CA VAL A 223 -14.91 -4.67 -4.66
C VAL A 223 -13.53 -5.36 -4.77
N ASP A 224 -13.21 -6.02 -5.87
CA ASP A 224 -11.91 -6.66 -6.10
C ASP A 224 -10.80 -5.68 -6.54
N HIS A 225 -11.15 -4.44 -6.92
CA HIS A 225 -10.22 -3.51 -7.61
C HIS A 225 -10.02 -2.13 -6.98
N LEU A 226 -10.56 -1.86 -5.79
CA LEU A 226 -10.36 -0.58 -5.07
C LEU A 226 -9.03 -0.46 -4.33
N THR A 227 -8.13 -1.42 -4.54
CA THR A 227 -6.72 -1.31 -4.14
C THR A 227 -5.99 -0.16 -4.83
N THR A 228 -6.66 0.58 -5.72
CA THR A 228 -6.04 1.53 -6.66
C THR A 228 -6.47 2.99 -6.45
N THR A 229 -7.50 3.24 -5.64
CA THR A 229 -8.19 4.54 -5.62
C THR A 229 -8.05 5.32 -4.33
N CYS A 230 -7.62 4.71 -3.22
CA CYS A 230 -7.39 5.45 -1.97
C CYS A 230 -6.03 6.17 -1.93
N SER A 231 -5.30 6.19 -3.05
CA SER A 231 -4.10 7.00 -3.21
C SER A 231 -4.46 8.29 -3.96
N PRO A 232 -3.92 9.46 -3.58
CA PRO A 232 -3.97 10.66 -4.41
C PRO A 232 -3.18 10.54 -5.73
N TRP A 233 -2.73 9.32 -6.10
CA TRP A 233 -1.88 9.04 -7.25
C TRP A 233 -2.29 7.72 -7.91
N PRO A 234 -2.51 7.66 -9.24
CA PRO A 234 -2.84 6.40 -9.92
C PRO A 234 -1.63 5.44 -9.99
N ARG A 235 -1.81 4.16 -9.62
CA ARG A 235 -0.83 3.06 -9.79
C ARG A 235 -1.32 2.01 -10.79
N VAL A 236 -0.37 1.39 -11.48
CA VAL A 236 -0.50 0.17 -12.31
C VAL A 236 -0.25 -1.12 -11.47
N SER A 237 -1.16 -2.10 -11.62
CA SER A 237 -1.06 -3.56 -11.37
C SER A 237 -1.66 -4.17 -10.08
N ALA A 238 -2.15 -5.41 -10.24
CA ALA A 238 -3.33 -6.03 -9.62
C ALA A 238 -3.04 -7.03 -8.47
N CYS A 239 -4.04 -7.29 -7.61
CA CYS A 239 -4.51 -8.64 -7.17
C CYS A 239 -5.61 -8.50 -6.10
N GLY A 240 -6.69 -9.27 -6.26
CA GLY A 240 -8.03 -9.05 -5.70
C GLY A 240 -8.32 -9.60 -4.31
N SER A 241 -9.35 -9.01 -3.69
CA SER A 241 -10.34 -9.65 -2.80
C SER A 241 -11.39 -8.61 -2.36
N ALA A 242 -12.65 -9.02 -2.33
CA ALA A 242 -13.85 -8.21 -2.17
C ALA A 242 -14.24 -7.84 -0.71
N CYS A 243 -14.33 -6.54 -0.38
CA CYS A 243 -15.19 -5.92 0.66
C CYS A 243 -16.10 -4.77 0.13
N ARG A 244 -17.44 -4.95 0.13
CA ARG A 244 -18.43 -3.97 -0.41
C ARG A 244 -18.31 -2.60 0.29
N LEU A 245 -18.38 -1.53 -0.49
CA LEU A 245 -18.24 -0.14 -0.05
C LEU A 245 -19.60 0.57 -0.05
N ASP A 246 -20.45 0.28 0.93
CA ASP A 246 -21.65 1.10 1.20
C ASP A 246 -21.30 2.36 2.05
N ASN A 247 -20.08 2.47 2.58
CA ASN A 247 -19.71 3.52 3.53
C ASN A 247 -18.93 4.73 2.96
N MET A 248 -18.47 4.72 1.70
CA MET A 248 -17.87 5.94 1.09
C MET A 248 -18.92 6.91 0.54
N VAL A 249 -20.19 6.49 0.44
CA VAL A 249 -21.34 7.38 0.20
C VAL A 249 -21.45 8.45 1.31
N SER A 250 -20.87 8.20 2.49
CA SER A 250 -20.74 9.17 3.58
C SER A 250 -19.95 10.44 3.21
N HIS A 251 -19.01 10.41 2.27
CA HIS A 251 -18.29 11.64 1.87
C HIS A 251 -19.15 12.56 0.99
N LYS A 252 -20.07 11.99 0.21
CA LYS A 252 -21.11 12.79 -0.46
C LYS A 252 -22.05 13.42 0.56
N GLN A 253 -22.38 12.72 1.65
CA GLN A 253 -23.14 13.29 2.77
C GLN A 253 -22.40 14.43 3.49
N ILE A 254 -21.05 14.40 3.54
CA ILE A 254 -20.25 15.52 4.07
C ILE A 254 -20.32 16.74 3.12
N ARG A 255 -20.28 16.52 1.81
CA ARG A 255 -20.42 17.58 0.80
C ARG A 255 -21.82 18.19 0.76
N GLU A 256 -22.86 17.38 1.03
CA GLU A 256 -24.25 17.82 1.13
C GLU A 256 -24.54 18.51 2.49
N ALA A 257 -23.94 18.05 3.60
CA ALA A 257 -24.09 18.69 4.91
C ALA A 257 -23.30 20.02 5.05
N GLY A 258 -22.29 20.26 4.21
CA GLY A 258 -21.52 21.50 4.20
C GLY A 258 -22.19 22.67 3.47
N ASN A 259 -23.27 22.41 2.72
CA ASN A 259 -24.01 23.44 1.97
C ASN A 259 -25.28 23.94 2.69
N ASP A 260 -25.61 23.40 3.87
CA ASP A 260 -26.65 23.92 4.76
C ASP A 260 -25.99 24.73 5.91
N LYS A 261 -25.45 25.91 5.57
CA LYS A 261 -25.23 27.02 6.53
C LYS A 261 -25.45 28.36 5.85
#